data_AF-A0A0Q4KIQ2-F1
#
_entry.id   AF-A0A0Q4KIQ2-F1
#
_cell.length_a   1.000
_cell.length_b   1.000
_cell.length_c   1.000
_cell.angle_alpha   90.00
_cell.angle_beta   90.00
_cell.angle_gamma   90.00
#
_symmetry.space_group_name_H-M   'P 1'
#
loop_
_entity.id
_entity.type
_entity.pdbx_description
1 polymer ?
#
loop_
_entity_poly.entity_id
_entity_poly.type
_entity_poly.pdbx_seq_one_letter_code
_entity_poly.pdbx_strand_id
1 'polypeptide(L)'
;MKFIATALLIGTAAAPAALAQTAPTTPAPATPAPAAQAAPKGPAVGVTVKDTAGADVGTIEAINADLAVINTGTNKVSYPLNAMTPTPTGPIIALTKAQLDASFAEQQAKAAAELQTRLAAGTEVFARDGSTKLGTIKAVDAEFVTLTTTAGKDVRLPKGGFATGKVGLVIGMTAPEFTAATAGA
;
A
#
# COMPACT_ATOMS: atom_id res chain seq x y z
N MET A 1 -20.38 33.86 39.98
CA MET A 1 -21.85 33.81 39.78
C MET A 1 -22.18 32.40 39.28
N LYS A 2 -22.68 31.41 40.04
CA LYS A 2 -23.88 31.27 40.88
C LYS A 2 -25.20 31.29 40.08
N PHE A 3 -25.59 30.12 39.54
CA PHE A 3 -26.96 29.62 39.28
C PHE A 3 -26.84 28.10 38.98
N ILE A 4 -26.83 27.17 39.93
CA ILE A 4 -27.98 26.51 40.61
C ILE A 4 -29.27 26.50 39.79
N ALA A 5 -29.64 25.31 39.28
CA ALA A 5 -31.03 24.87 39.15
C ALA A 5 -31.09 23.33 39.12
N THR A 6 -31.28 22.79 40.32
CA THR A 6 -31.70 21.43 40.67
C THR A 6 -33.19 21.24 40.36
N ALA A 7 -33.59 20.10 39.80
CA ALA A 7 -34.85 19.38 40.09
C ALA A 7 -34.81 18.01 39.34
N LEU A 8 -34.60 16.86 39.99
CA LEU A 8 -35.47 16.12 40.93
C LEU A 8 -36.78 15.70 40.22
N LEU A 9 -36.90 14.41 39.81
CA LEU A 9 -37.70 13.33 40.47
C LEU A 9 -39.21 13.63 40.28
N ILE A 10 -40.14 12.77 39.82
CA ILE A 10 -40.68 11.49 40.31
C ILE A 10 -41.69 11.07 39.21
N GLY A 11 -41.88 9.80 38.85
CA GLY A 11 -43.04 9.08 39.40
C GLY A 11 -43.89 8.39 38.32
N THR A 12 -44.00 7.09 38.49
CA THR A 12 -44.88 6.11 37.81
C THR A 12 -46.36 6.44 37.95
N ALA A 13 -47.18 6.22 36.90
CA ALA A 13 -48.58 5.81 37.06
C ALA A 13 -49.17 5.23 35.76
N ALA A 14 -49.94 4.16 35.93
CA ALA A 14 -50.60 3.33 34.94
C ALA A 14 -51.84 3.98 34.27
N ALA A 15 -52.22 3.45 33.10
CA ALA A 15 -53.49 3.65 32.41
C ALA A 15 -54.68 3.05 33.22
N PRO A 16 -55.99 3.34 32.98
CA PRO A 16 -56.66 3.23 31.66
C PRO A 16 -57.86 4.19 31.33
N ALA A 17 -58.25 4.15 30.05
CA ALA A 17 -59.59 4.36 29.46
C ALA A 17 -60.40 5.66 29.72
N ALA A 18 -60.72 6.41 28.65
CA ALA A 18 -62.06 6.42 28.02
C ALA A 18 -62.34 7.67 27.15
N LEU A 19 -63.05 7.42 26.04
CA LEU A 19 -63.95 8.28 25.24
C LEU A 19 -63.37 9.21 24.15
N ALA A 20 -63.88 8.95 22.96
CA ALA A 20 -63.57 9.51 21.66
C ALA A 20 -63.83 11.01 21.50
N GLN A 21 -62.88 11.70 20.86
CA GLN A 21 -63.16 12.80 19.94
C GLN A 21 -62.34 12.57 18.67
N THR A 22 -63.01 12.21 17.59
CA THR A 22 -62.46 12.21 16.23
C THR A 22 -62.49 13.64 15.70
N ALA A 23 -61.34 14.30 15.70
CA ALA A 23 -61.09 15.52 14.93
C ALA A 23 -60.14 15.18 13.76
N PRO A 24 -60.49 15.52 12.51
CA PRO A 24 -59.59 15.32 11.38
C PRO A 24 -58.49 16.40 11.42
N THR A 25 -57.29 16.02 11.87
CA THR A 25 -56.11 16.88 11.73
C THR A 25 -55.39 16.51 10.44
N THR A 26 -55.39 17.47 9.52
CA THR A 26 -54.63 17.54 8.27
C THR A 26 -53.19 17.05 8.47
N PRO A 27 -52.62 16.18 7.60
CA PRO A 27 -51.22 15.81 7.69
C PRO A 27 -50.35 17.06 7.52
N ALA A 28 -49.59 17.41 8.56
CA ALA A 28 -48.53 18.40 8.45
C ALA A 28 -47.49 17.89 7.43
N PRO A 29 -46.94 18.76 6.56
CA PRO A 29 -45.85 18.36 5.67
C PRO A 29 -44.70 17.85 6.53
N ALA A 30 -44.35 16.58 6.35
CA ALA A 30 -43.20 15.98 7.00
C ALA A 30 -41.95 16.71 6.50
N THR A 31 -41.33 17.52 7.35
CA THR A 31 -39.97 18.00 7.15
C THR A 31 -39.08 16.76 6.97
N PRO A 32 -38.36 16.61 5.84
CA PRO A 32 -37.42 15.52 5.69
C PRO A 32 -36.43 15.58 6.85
N ALA A 33 -36.36 14.50 7.64
CA ALA A 33 -35.30 14.36 8.62
C ALA A 33 -33.96 14.50 7.87
N PRO A 34 -32.97 15.23 8.42
CA PRO A 34 -31.64 15.27 7.83
C PRO A 34 -31.19 13.83 7.62
N ALA A 35 -30.86 13.47 6.38
CA ALA A 35 -30.30 12.16 6.08
C ALA A 35 -29.14 11.92 7.04
N ALA A 36 -29.23 10.86 7.85
CA ALA A 36 -28.18 10.49 8.78
C ALA A 36 -26.88 10.37 7.96
N GLN A 37 -25.96 11.31 8.17
CA GLN A 37 -24.65 11.28 7.51
C GLN A 37 -23.99 9.98 7.96
N ALA A 38 -23.81 9.05 7.03
CA ALA A 38 -23.17 7.78 7.32
C ALA A 38 -21.80 8.06 7.94
N ALA A 39 -21.50 7.37 9.04
CA ALA A 39 -20.25 7.56 9.77
C ALA A 39 -19.05 7.37 8.82
N PRO A 40 -18.01 8.21 8.92
CA PRO A 40 -16.84 8.09 8.06
C PRO A 40 -16.24 6.68 8.18
N LYS A 41 -16.13 5.97 7.06
CA LYS A 41 -15.51 4.65 7.03
C LYS A 41 -13.99 4.86 7.01
N GLY A 42 -13.36 4.59 8.15
CA GLY A 42 -11.90 4.64 8.27
C GLY A 42 -11.18 3.70 7.30
N PRO A 43 -9.88 3.93 7.04
CA PRO A 43 -9.07 2.98 6.28
C PRO A 43 -9.06 1.64 7.03
N ALA A 44 -9.66 0.61 6.43
CA ALA A 44 -9.67 -0.74 6.93
C ALA A 44 -9.34 -1.72 5.80
N VAL A 45 -8.81 -2.88 6.14
CA VAL A 45 -8.53 -3.93 5.16
C VAL A 45 -9.82 -4.35 4.46
N GLY A 46 -9.76 -4.46 3.13
CA GLY A 46 -10.90 -4.74 2.25
C GLY A 46 -11.71 -3.51 1.84
N VAL A 47 -11.35 -2.31 2.29
CA VAL A 47 -12.05 -1.08 1.88
C VAL A 47 -11.47 -0.53 0.58
N THR A 48 -12.36 -0.15 -0.34
CA THR A 48 -11.98 0.52 -1.58
C THR A 48 -11.63 1.98 -1.32
N VAL A 49 -10.41 2.35 -1.72
CA VAL A 49 -9.89 3.71 -1.72
C VAL A 49 -10.32 4.42 -2.99
N LYS A 50 -10.80 5.64 -2.83
CA LYS A 50 -11.23 6.52 -3.92
C LYS A 50 -10.22 7.66 -4.10
N ASP A 51 -10.24 8.28 -5.28
CA ASP A 51 -9.54 9.54 -5.53
C ASP A 51 -10.46 10.74 -5.25
N THR A 52 -9.90 11.95 -5.20
CA THR A 52 -10.66 13.21 -5.17
C THR A 52 -11.71 13.35 -6.29
N ALA A 53 -11.52 12.70 -7.43
CA ALA A 53 -12.49 12.61 -8.52
C ALA A 53 -13.61 11.57 -8.30
N GLY A 54 -13.59 10.80 -7.21
CA GLY A 54 -14.54 9.73 -6.91
C GLY A 54 -14.28 8.41 -7.64
N ALA A 55 -13.17 8.30 -8.37
CA ALA A 55 -12.74 7.09 -9.06
C ALA A 55 -12.13 6.07 -8.10
N ASP A 56 -12.33 4.77 -8.35
CA ASP A 56 -11.68 3.68 -7.61
C ASP A 56 -10.18 3.65 -7.87
N VAL A 57 -9.39 3.90 -6.83
CA VAL A 57 -7.93 3.86 -6.90
C VAL A 57 -7.42 2.44 -6.67
N GLY A 58 -8.03 1.74 -5.72
CA GLY A 58 -7.66 0.39 -5.34
C GLY A 58 -8.29 -0.05 -4.02
N THR A 59 -7.92 -1.23 -3.56
CA THR A 59 -8.44 -1.82 -2.32
C THR A 59 -7.32 -1.94 -1.30
N ILE A 60 -7.58 -1.59 -0.04
CA ILE A 60 -6.60 -1.78 1.04
C ILE A 60 -6.48 -3.29 1.31
N GLU A 61 -5.33 -3.88 1.05
CA GLU A 61 -5.08 -5.30 1.35
C GLU A 61 -4.48 -5.53 2.73
N ALA A 62 -3.71 -4.57 3.25
CA ALA A 62 -3.10 -4.67 4.56
C ALA A 62 -2.92 -3.29 5.16
N ILE A 63 -2.88 -3.22 6.48
CA ILE A 63 -2.50 -2.02 7.23
C ILE A 63 -1.33 -2.42 8.13
N ASN A 64 -0.19 -1.79 7.90
CA ASN A 64 1.06 -2.00 8.61
C ASN A 64 1.35 -0.76 9.45
N ALA A 65 0.99 -0.80 10.73
CA ALA A 65 1.07 0.33 11.66
C ALA A 65 0.39 1.59 11.10
N ASP A 66 1.15 2.51 10.49
CA ASP A 66 0.68 3.78 9.93
C ASP A 66 0.58 3.79 8.39
N LEU A 67 0.87 2.67 7.73
CA LEU A 67 0.83 2.53 6.27
C LEU A 67 -0.25 1.55 5.81
N ALA A 68 -1.09 1.96 4.87
CA ALA A 68 -2.06 1.11 4.19
C ALA A 68 -1.47 0.63 2.87
N VAL A 69 -1.44 -0.67 2.66
CA VAL A 69 -1.08 -1.29 1.38
C VAL A 69 -2.30 -1.29 0.49
N ILE A 70 -2.34 -0.37 -0.47
CA ILE A 70 -3.39 -0.28 -1.48
C ILE A 70 -2.99 -1.16 -2.67
N ASN A 71 -3.79 -2.17 -2.97
CA ASN A 71 -3.71 -2.88 -4.23
C ASN A 71 -4.52 -2.12 -5.28
N THR A 72 -3.82 -1.51 -6.24
CA THR A 72 -4.47 -0.82 -7.35
C THR A 72 -5.00 -1.78 -8.41
N GLY A 73 -4.72 -3.07 -8.30
CA GLY A 73 -5.00 -4.13 -9.28
C GLY A 73 -3.77 -4.50 -10.12
N THR A 74 -2.84 -3.55 -10.31
CA THR A 74 -1.58 -3.77 -11.05
C THR A 74 -0.40 -3.86 -10.11
N ASN A 75 -0.35 -2.97 -9.11
CA ASN A 75 0.77 -2.80 -8.20
C ASN A 75 0.28 -2.58 -6.77
N LYS A 76 1.11 -2.98 -5.80
CA LYS A 76 0.85 -2.74 -4.37
C LYS A 76 1.62 -1.51 -3.92
N VAL A 77 0.89 -0.51 -3.47
CA VAL A 77 1.47 0.78 -3.05
C VAL A 77 1.21 0.97 -1.57
N SER A 78 2.27 1.18 -0.80
CA SER A 78 2.15 1.61 0.60
C SER A 78 1.85 3.09 0.65
N TYR A 79 0.69 3.45 1.20
CA TYR A 79 0.23 4.82 1.33
C TYR A 79 -0.07 5.13 2.80
N PRO A 80 0.37 6.27 3.34
CA PRO A 80 0.25 6.53 4.76
C PRO A 80 -1.20 6.87 5.15
N LEU A 81 -1.67 6.32 6.27
CA LEU A 81 -3.06 6.47 6.73
C LEU A 81 -3.41 7.93 7.00
N ASN A 82 -2.46 8.75 7.45
CA ASN A 82 -2.66 10.17 7.71
C ASN A 82 -2.94 11.00 6.45
N ALA A 83 -2.56 10.51 5.27
CA ALA A 83 -2.85 11.15 4.00
C ALA A 83 -4.16 10.64 3.38
N MET A 84 -4.81 9.64 3.99
CA MET A 84 -6.13 9.17 3.61
C MET A 84 -7.20 9.97 4.35
N THR A 85 -8.13 10.56 3.61
CA THR A 85 -9.28 11.25 4.19
C THR A 85 -10.44 10.26 4.28
N PRO A 86 -10.84 9.80 5.48
CA PRO A 86 -11.96 8.87 5.62
C PRO A 86 -13.27 9.59 5.28
N THR A 87 -14.03 9.04 4.34
CA THR A 87 -15.36 9.56 3.98
C THR A 87 -16.43 8.49 4.14
N PRO A 88 -17.72 8.85 4.13
CA PRO A 88 -18.81 7.89 4.22
C PRO A 88 -18.81 6.82 3.11
N THR A 89 -18.23 7.17 1.95
CA THR A 89 -18.11 6.30 0.77
C THR A 89 -16.80 5.52 0.69
N GLY A 90 -15.85 5.75 1.61
CA GLY A 90 -14.52 5.12 1.64
C GLY A 90 -13.37 6.14 1.83
N PRO A 91 -12.14 5.71 2.08
CA PRO A 91 -10.98 6.58 2.19
C PRO A 91 -10.70 7.25 0.84
N ILE A 92 -10.54 8.57 0.83
CA ILE A 92 -10.13 9.34 -0.35
C ILE A 92 -8.65 9.68 -0.23
N ILE A 93 -7.91 9.56 -1.33
CA ILE A 93 -6.54 10.06 -1.45
C ILE A 93 -6.45 11.15 -2.53
N ALA A 94 -5.39 11.95 -2.46
CA ALA A 94 -5.15 13.05 -3.40
C ALA A 94 -4.60 12.62 -4.77
N LEU A 95 -4.26 11.34 -4.92
CA LEU A 95 -3.60 10.80 -6.11
C LEU A 95 -4.50 9.79 -6.82
N THR A 96 -4.57 9.88 -8.15
CA THR A 96 -5.32 8.93 -8.97
C THR A 96 -4.59 7.58 -9.09
N LYS A 97 -5.33 6.52 -9.47
CA LYS A 97 -4.74 5.21 -9.82
C LYS A 97 -3.60 5.34 -10.83
N ALA A 98 -3.79 6.16 -11.86
CA ALA A 98 -2.79 6.37 -12.90
C ALA A 98 -1.52 7.04 -12.35
N GLN A 99 -1.67 8.01 -11.43
CA GLN A 99 -0.53 8.66 -10.80
C GLN A 99 0.22 7.73 -9.84
N LEU A 100 -0.48 6.85 -9.11
CA LEU A 100 0.14 5.82 -8.28
C LEU A 100 0.93 4.83 -9.13
N ASP A 101 0.33 4.36 -10.23
CA ASP A 101 0.95 3.40 -11.14
C ASP A 101 2.16 4.02 -11.86
N ALA A 102 2.02 5.26 -12.35
CA ALA A 102 3.12 6.01 -12.94
C ALA A 102 4.25 6.22 -11.92
N SER A 103 3.95 6.64 -10.70
CA SER A 103 4.96 6.82 -9.65
C SER A 103 5.69 5.50 -9.36
N PHE A 104 4.96 4.38 -9.28
CA PHE A 104 5.56 3.07 -9.06
C PHE A 104 6.43 2.63 -10.25
N ALA A 105 5.95 2.83 -11.47
CA ALA A 105 6.71 2.56 -12.69
C ALA A 105 7.98 3.42 -12.76
N GLU A 106 7.91 4.69 -12.38
CA GLU A 106 9.07 5.58 -12.27
C GLU A 106 10.06 5.12 -11.21
N GLN A 107 9.59 4.65 -10.04
CA GLN A 107 10.46 4.07 -9.01
C GLN A 107 11.13 2.79 -9.51
N GLN A 108 10.39 1.92 -10.19
CA GLN A 108 10.95 0.70 -10.78
C GLN A 108 11.96 1.02 -11.89
N ALA A 109 11.67 2.00 -12.74
CA ALA A 109 12.57 2.45 -13.79
C ALA A 109 13.83 3.09 -13.21
N LYS A 110 13.71 3.91 -12.15
CA LYS A 110 14.85 4.45 -11.41
C LYS A 110 15.67 3.34 -10.77
N ALA A 111 15.06 2.40 -10.07
CA ALA A 111 15.75 1.27 -9.46
C ALA A 111 16.48 0.41 -10.52
N ALA A 112 15.86 0.19 -11.68
CA ALA A 112 16.48 -0.52 -12.80
C ALA A 112 17.63 0.29 -13.44
N ALA A 113 17.49 1.61 -13.55
CA ALA A 113 18.54 2.49 -14.06
C ALA A 113 19.72 2.61 -13.10
N GLU A 114 19.46 2.71 -11.79
CA GLU A 114 20.47 2.67 -10.73
C GLU A 114 21.19 1.32 -10.75
N LEU A 115 20.44 0.22 -10.87
CA LEU A 115 21.01 -1.09 -11.05
C LEU A 115 21.91 -1.15 -12.28
N GLN A 116 21.43 -0.72 -13.45
CA GLN A 116 22.22 -0.70 -14.68
C GLN A 116 23.47 0.17 -14.56
N THR A 117 23.39 1.29 -13.85
CA THR A 117 24.54 2.17 -13.56
C THR A 117 25.57 1.45 -12.70
N ARG A 118 25.12 0.60 -11.77
CA ARG A 118 25.98 -0.25 -10.94
C ARG A 118 26.45 -1.53 -11.66
N LEU A 119 25.81 -1.94 -12.75
CA LEU A 119 26.31 -2.98 -13.64
C LEU A 119 27.42 -2.39 -14.52
N ALA A 120 28.56 -2.13 -13.91
CA ALA A 120 29.78 -1.73 -14.59
C ALA A 120 30.85 -2.83 -14.49
N ALA A 121 31.69 -2.94 -15.50
CA ALA A 121 32.89 -3.79 -15.42
C ALA A 121 33.75 -3.36 -14.21
N GLY A 122 34.26 -4.33 -13.46
CA GLY A 122 34.96 -4.13 -12.20
C GLY A 122 34.07 -4.12 -10.96
N THR A 123 32.74 -4.15 -11.09
CA THR A 123 31.83 -4.17 -9.93
C THR A 123 31.81 -5.53 -9.26
N GLU A 124 31.92 -5.54 -7.93
CA GLU A 124 31.81 -6.75 -7.12
C GLU A 124 30.36 -7.20 -6.97
N VAL A 125 30.14 -8.50 -7.13
CA VAL A 125 28.83 -9.13 -7.01
C VAL A 125 28.86 -10.12 -5.86
N PHE A 126 27.81 -10.06 -5.06
CA PHE A 126 27.63 -10.85 -3.86
C PHE A 126 26.44 -11.81 -4.04
N ALA A 127 26.37 -12.81 -3.19
CA ALA A 127 25.22 -13.69 -3.11
C ALA A 127 24.01 -12.96 -2.52
N ARG A 128 22.83 -13.57 -2.59
CA ARG A 128 21.58 -13.00 -2.05
C ARG A 128 21.68 -12.56 -0.59
N ASP A 129 22.50 -13.25 0.21
CA ASP A 129 22.81 -12.90 1.61
C ASP A 129 23.63 -11.61 1.77
N GLY A 130 24.23 -11.10 0.69
CA GLY A 130 25.05 -9.90 0.67
C GLY A 130 26.36 -10.01 1.46
N SER A 131 26.70 -11.20 1.97
CA SER A 131 27.89 -11.44 2.79
C SER A 131 28.97 -12.14 2.00
N THR A 132 28.59 -13.06 1.11
CA THR A 132 29.54 -13.83 0.30
C THR A 132 29.80 -13.15 -1.04
N LYS A 133 31.06 -12.77 -1.30
CA LYS A 133 31.50 -12.30 -2.62
C LYS A 133 31.55 -13.47 -3.60
N LEU A 134 30.78 -13.39 -4.68
CA LEU A 134 30.76 -14.40 -5.74
C LEU A 134 31.81 -14.13 -6.80
N GLY A 135 32.06 -12.86 -7.09
CA GLY A 135 33.02 -12.48 -8.12
C GLY A 135 32.95 -11.00 -8.48
N THR A 136 33.51 -10.69 -9.64
CA THR A 136 33.58 -9.33 -10.19
C THR A 136 33.10 -9.35 -11.64
N ILE A 137 32.36 -8.33 -12.05
CA ILE A 137 31.89 -8.19 -13.43
C ILE A 137 33.09 -7.95 -14.35
N LYS A 138 33.28 -8.82 -15.33
CA LYS A 138 34.31 -8.69 -16.37
C LYS A 138 33.81 -7.86 -17.55
N ALA A 139 32.59 -8.15 -18.00
CA ALA A 139 31.98 -7.51 -19.16
C ALA A 139 30.46 -7.41 -18.99
N VAL A 140 29.87 -6.37 -19.58
CA VAL A 140 28.42 -6.15 -19.61
C VAL A 140 28.01 -5.98 -21.06
N ASP A 141 27.15 -6.88 -21.52
CA ASP A 141 26.52 -6.86 -22.82
C ASP A 141 25.13 -6.21 -22.74
N ALA A 142 24.39 -6.21 -23.87
CA ALA A 142 23.03 -5.69 -23.95
C ALA A 142 22.08 -6.39 -22.96
N GLU A 143 22.13 -7.73 -22.90
CA GLU A 143 21.23 -8.55 -22.08
C GLU A 143 21.95 -9.43 -21.04
N PHE A 144 23.27 -9.59 -21.17
CA PHE A 144 24.08 -10.49 -20.33
C PHE A 144 25.18 -9.73 -19.60
N VAL A 145 25.62 -10.30 -18.48
CA VAL A 145 26.77 -9.86 -17.68
C VAL A 145 27.68 -11.05 -17.51
N THR A 146 28.94 -10.90 -17.90
CA THR A 146 29.97 -11.90 -17.64
C THR A 146 30.65 -11.55 -16.33
N LEU A 147 30.55 -12.46 -15.37
CA LEU A 147 31.17 -12.36 -14.05
C LEU A 147 32.34 -13.33 -13.95
N THR A 148 33.50 -12.83 -13.55
CA THR A 148 34.62 -13.67 -13.11
C THR A 148 34.44 -14.01 -11.64
N THR A 149 34.18 -15.28 -11.37
CA THR A 149 34.04 -15.81 -10.01
C THR A 149 35.35 -15.73 -9.23
N THR A 150 35.29 -15.79 -7.90
CA THR A 150 36.48 -15.90 -7.04
C THR A 150 37.30 -17.16 -7.31
N ALA A 151 36.70 -18.19 -7.92
CA ALA A 151 37.36 -19.40 -8.41
C ALA A 151 38.06 -19.21 -9.79
N GLY A 152 37.99 -18.02 -10.39
CA GLY A 152 38.61 -17.71 -11.68
C GLY A 152 37.81 -18.20 -12.90
N LYS A 153 36.60 -18.73 -12.71
CA LYS A 153 35.69 -19.10 -13.81
C LYS A 153 34.84 -17.92 -14.26
N ASP A 154 34.68 -17.75 -15.57
CA ASP A 154 33.79 -16.76 -16.16
C ASP A 154 32.37 -17.34 -16.32
N VAL A 155 31.38 -16.66 -15.75
CA VAL A 155 29.98 -17.09 -15.70
C VAL A 155 29.11 -16.01 -16.31
N ARG A 156 28.31 -16.39 -17.31
CA ARG A 156 27.42 -15.45 -18.01
C ARG A 156 26.01 -15.51 -17.41
N LEU A 157 25.57 -14.40 -16.85
CA LEU A 157 24.26 -14.25 -16.20
C LEU A 157 23.43 -13.18 -16.91
N PRO A 158 22.12 -13.35 -17.06
CA PRO A 158 21.26 -12.29 -17.59
C PRO A 158 21.19 -11.10 -16.62
N LYS A 159 21.12 -9.88 -17.16
CA LYS A 159 21.08 -8.62 -16.38
C LYS A 159 19.91 -8.56 -15.39
N GLY A 160 18.77 -9.14 -15.76
CA GLY A 160 17.59 -9.22 -14.89
C GLY A 160 17.76 -10.11 -13.65
N GLY A 161 18.84 -10.89 -13.56
CA GLY A 161 19.16 -11.70 -12.38
C GLY A 161 19.94 -10.93 -11.30
N PHE A 162 20.39 -9.71 -11.58
CA PHE A 162 21.11 -8.86 -10.64
C PHE A 162 20.12 -7.95 -9.91
N ALA A 163 20.43 -7.63 -8.65
CA ALA A 163 19.70 -6.69 -7.80
C ALA A 163 20.69 -5.82 -7.02
N THR A 164 20.25 -4.65 -6.55
CA THR A 164 21.04 -3.85 -5.61
C THR A 164 20.76 -4.32 -4.18
N GLY A 165 21.77 -4.86 -3.51
CA GLY A 165 21.73 -5.27 -2.11
C GLY A 165 22.35 -4.23 -1.18
N LYS A 166 22.30 -4.47 0.13
CA LYS A 166 22.81 -3.53 1.16
C LYS A 166 24.31 -3.26 1.06
N VAL A 167 25.09 -4.27 0.66
CA VAL A 167 26.56 -4.23 0.59
C VAL A 167 27.06 -3.94 -0.82
N GLY A 168 26.27 -4.25 -1.85
CA GLY A 168 26.80 -4.41 -3.20
C GLY A 168 25.75 -4.79 -4.23
N LEU A 169 26.20 -5.15 -5.42
CA LEU A 169 25.32 -5.83 -6.37
C LEU A 169 25.14 -7.28 -5.88
N VAL A 170 23.92 -7.79 -5.87
CA VAL A 170 23.63 -9.17 -5.44
C VAL A 170 22.92 -9.92 -6.57
N ILE A 171 22.98 -11.25 -6.56
CA ILE A 171 22.13 -12.08 -7.42
C ILE A 171 21.03 -12.78 -6.59
N GLY A 172 19.95 -13.18 -7.26
CA GLY A 172 18.80 -13.81 -6.61
C GLY A 172 19.04 -15.19 -5.99
N MET A 173 20.26 -15.72 -6.05
CA MET A 173 20.66 -17.04 -5.57
C MET A 173 21.68 -16.96 -4.42
N THR A 174 21.72 -18.00 -3.60
CA THR A 174 22.69 -18.12 -2.50
C THR A 174 24.07 -18.54 -3.03
N ALA A 175 25.14 -18.34 -2.25
CA ALA A 175 26.48 -18.78 -2.64
C ALA A 175 26.62 -20.28 -2.96
N PRO A 176 26.06 -21.23 -2.18
CA PRO A 176 26.11 -22.66 -2.53
C PRO A 176 25.33 -22.96 -3.81
N GLU A 177 24.20 -22.30 -4.03
CA GLU A 177 23.36 -22.47 -5.21
C GLU A 177 24.05 -21.93 -6.47
N PHE A 178 24.73 -20.80 -6.36
CA PHE A 178 25.60 -20.27 -7.41
C PHE A 178 26.78 -21.20 -7.70
N THR A 179 27.43 -21.75 -6.67
CA THR A 179 28.54 -22.69 -6.84
C THR A 179 28.06 -23.97 -7.53
N ALA A 180 26.90 -24.50 -7.17
CA ALA A 180 26.30 -25.65 -7.84
C ALA A 180 25.94 -25.34 -9.29
N ALA A 181 25.35 -24.17 -9.57
CA ALA A 181 24.98 -23.73 -10.91
C ALA A 181 26.21 -23.52 -11.83
N THR A 182 27.36 -23.13 -11.24
CA THR A 182 28.60 -22.87 -11.98
C THR A 182 29.56 -24.06 -12.02
N ALA A 183 29.36 -25.07 -11.16
CA ALA A 183 30.06 -26.34 -11.23
C ALA A 183 29.68 -27.15 -12.48
N GLY A 184 28.46 -26.97 -12.99
CA GLY A 184 27.97 -27.58 -14.24
C GLY A 184 28.25 -26.77 -15.51
N ALA A 185 28.90 -25.60 -15.40
CA ALA A 185 29.19 -24.68 -16.51
C ALA A 185 30.68 -24.62 -16.87
#